data_AF-A0A2G9NCA4-F1
#
_entry.id   AF-A0A2G9NCA4-F1
#
_cell.length_a   1.000
_cell.length_b   1.000
_cell.length_c   1.000
_cell.angle_alpha   90.00
_cell.angle_beta   90.00
_cell.angle_gamma   90.00
#
_symmetry.space_group_name_H-M   'P 1'
#
loop_
_entity.id
_entity.type
_entity.pdbx_description
1 polymer ?
#
loop_
_entity_poly.entity_id
_entity_poly.type
_entity_poly.pdbx_seq_one_letter_code
_entity_poly.pdbx_strand_id
1 'polypeptide(L)'
;MVFDDVYVNDLVRAGEVHKKLKAHAKRIIKLGVPLIAIADEIDSMIEELGAKPAFPINLSINEVAAHYTPAYNDETLAHGLLKVDIGIQVDGAIADCAFSVDLDDNPVNKRLIEASRNALKAAIDTANFGVELRKVGKAINDEITKMGFTPITNLCGHQVDRFIVHAGQTVPNYDNHDTEKMLQSGYAIEPFATTGRGAVYEGGSSNIFRFLEKKPVRDSKAREVLDFIISEYSTLPFASRWLVKKFGTRALVA
;
A
#
# COMPACT_ATOMS: atom_id res chain seq x y z
N MET A 1 14.45 18.79 1.80
CA MET A 1 14.70 18.58 3.24
C MET A 1 15.69 17.45 3.37
N VAL A 2 16.67 17.55 4.25
CA VAL A 2 17.53 16.41 4.59
C VAL A 2 16.89 15.72 5.78
N PHE A 3 16.63 14.42 5.68
CA PHE A 3 16.15 13.63 6.81
C PHE A 3 17.16 13.67 7.94
N ASP A 4 16.70 13.99 9.15
CA ASP A 4 17.54 13.91 10.35
C ASP A 4 17.82 12.44 10.74
N ASP A 5 18.86 12.22 11.52
CA ASP A 5 19.29 10.86 11.92
C ASP A 5 18.19 10.13 12.71
N VAL A 6 17.34 10.84 13.45
CA VAL A 6 16.23 10.24 14.20
C VAL A 6 15.22 9.65 13.22
N TYR A 7 14.81 10.42 12.22
CA TYR A 7 13.88 9.97 11.19
C TYR A 7 14.43 8.81 10.37
N VAL A 8 15.72 8.82 10.05
CA VAL A 8 16.37 7.69 9.36
C VAL A 8 16.35 6.43 10.22
N ASN A 9 16.62 6.55 11.53
CA ASN A 9 16.53 5.41 12.46
C ASN A 9 15.09 4.88 12.58
N ASP A 10 14.10 5.76 12.60
CA ASP A 10 12.68 5.37 12.63
C ASP A 10 12.27 4.67 11.32
N LEU A 11 12.77 5.11 10.15
CA LEU A 11 12.58 4.42 8.87
C LEU A 11 13.19 3.01 8.89
N VAL A 12 14.40 2.86 9.44
CA VAL A 12 15.05 1.55 9.59
C VAL A 12 14.21 0.64 10.50
N ARG A 13 13.78 1.14 11.65
CA ARG A 13 12.91 0.41 12.58
C ARG A 13 11.58 0.02 11.92
N ALA A 14 10.97 0.92 11.15
CA ALA A 14 9.77 0.65 10.38
C ALA A 14 10.00 -0.50 9.38
N GLY A 15 11.12 -0.48 8.64
CA GLY A 15 11.50 -1.57 7.73
C GLY A 15 11.71 -2.92 8.44
N GLU A 16 12.30 -2.93 9.64
CA GLU A 16 12.48 -4.15 10.44
C GLU A 16 11.15 -4.74 10.94
N VAL A 17 10.23 -3.89 11.38
CA VAL A 17 8.86 -4.28 11.76
C VAL A 17 8.13 -4.86 10.55
N HIS A 18 8.19 -4.16 9.40
CA HIS A 18 7.58 -4.62 8.15
C HIS A 18 8.11 -6.00 7.74
N LYS A 19 9.42 -6.23 7.82
CA LYS A 19 10.03 -7.54 7.53
C LYS A 19 9.40 -8.67 8.36
N LYS A 20 9.13 -8.44 9.65
CA LYS A 20 8.48 -9.42 10.53
C LYS A 20 7.01 -9.63 10.13
N LEU A 21 6.29 -8.56 9.83
CA LEU A 21 4.90 -8.59 9.36
C LEU A 21 4.77 -9.37 8.05
N LYS A 22 5.59 -9.06 7.04
CA LYS A 22 5.62 -9.76 5.76
C LYS A 22 5.90 -11.26 5.93
N ALA A 23 6.83 -11.62 6.82
CA ALA A 23 7.11 -13.03 7.11
C ALA A 23 5.94 -13.73 7.80
N HIS A 24 5.21 -13.04 8.67
CA HIS A 24 4.02 -13.56 9.33
C HIS A 24 2.82 -13.67 8.38
N ALA A 25 2.52 -12.61 7.62
CA ALA A 25 1.49 -12.57 6.58
C ALA A 25 1.62 -13.77 5.63
N LYS A 26 2.82 -14.06 5.14
CA LYS A 26 3.07 -15.23 4.28
C LYS A 26 2.77 -16.58 4.92
N ARG A 27 2.74 -16.71 6.26
CA ARG A 27 2.41 -17.95 6.95
C ARG A 27 0.91 -18.13 7.17
N ILE A 28 0.20 -17.03 7.45
CA ILE A 28 -1.24 -17.06 7.76
C ILE A 28 -2.10 -17.01 6.49
N ILE A 29 -1.62 -16.36 5.44
CA ILE A 29 -2.32 -16.24 4.16
C ILE A 29 -2.31 -17.60 3.46
N LYS A 30 -3.48 -18.22 3.41
CA LYS A 30 -3.75 -19.51 2.77
C LYS A 30 -5.09 -19.43 2.04
N LEU A 31 -5.26 -20.29 1.05
CA LEU A 31 -6.52 -20.43 0.32
C LEU A 31 -7.68 -20.67 1.30
N GLY A 32 -8.76 -19.91 1.14
CA GLY A 32 -9.99 -20.02 1.94
C GLY A 32 -9.98 -19.28 3.28
N VAL A 33 -8.89 -18.62 3.67
CA VAL A 33 -8.86 -17.81 4.90
C VAL A 33 -9.65 -16.51 4.68
N PRO A 34 -10.57 -16.11 5.57
CA PRO A 34 -11.29 -14.84 5.44
C PRO A 34 -10.33 -13.65 5.39
N LEU A 35 -10.54 -12.73 4.44
CA LEU A 35 -9.69 -11.54 4.31
C LEU A 35 -9.75 -10.66 5.55
N ILE A 36 -10.92 -10.54 6.18
CA ILE A 36 -11.08 -9.78 7.43
C ILE A 36 -10.24 -10.35 8.57
N ALA A 37 -10.09 -11.68 8.66
CA ALA A 37 -9.27 -12.32 9.67
C ALA A 37 -7.78 -12.02 9.45
N ILE A 38 -7.31 -12.07 8.20
CA ILE A 38 -5.94 -11.68 7.84
C ILE A 38 -5.70 -10.21 8.19
N ALA A 39 -6.66 -9.33 7.87
CA ALA A 39 -6.52 -7.90 8.10
C ALA A 39 -6.43 -7.56 9.59
N ASP A 40 -7.32 -8.14 10.41
CA ASP A 40 -7.34 -7.91 11.86
C ASP A 40 -6.12 -8.51 12.58
N GLU A 41 -5.61 -9.66 12.12
CA GLU A 41 -4.38 -10.27 12.66
C GLU A 41 -3.15 -9.40 12.35
N ILE A 42 -3.03 -8.89 11.12
CA ILE A 42 -1.91 -8.01 10.75
C ILE A 42 -1.97 -6.69 11.51
N ASP A 43 -3.13 -6.05 11.64
CA ASP A 43 -3.25 -4.82 12.44
C ASP A 43 -2.85 -5.02 13.90
N SER A 44 -3.29 -6.14 14.50
CA SER A 44 -2.94 -6.48 15.88
C SER A 44 -1.43 -6.67 16.01
N MET A 45 -0.81 -7.38 15.05
CA MET A 45 0.63 -7.60 15.06
C MET A 45 1.43 -6.29 14.86
N ILE A 46 0.92 -5.32 14.09
CA ILE A 46 1.54 -3.99 13.94
C ILE A 46 1.64 -3.31 15.31
N GLU A 47 0.55 -3.31 16.07
CA GLU A 47 0.49 -2.72 17.41
C GLU A 47 1.41 -3.47 18.40
N GLU A 48 1.39 -4.80 18.39
CA GLU A 48 2.24 -5.65 19.24
C GLU A 48 3.75 -5.42 19.00
N LEU A 49 4.13 -5.08 17.77
CA LEU A 49 5.51 -4.74 17.41
C LEU A 49 5.87 -3.27 17.73
N GLY A 50 4.98 -2.53 18.37
CA GLY A 50 5.21 -1.14 18.79
C GLY A 50 5.25 -0.16 17.63
N ALA A 51 4.49 -0.42 16.57
CA ALA A 51 4.26 0.47 15.44
C ALA A 51 2.75 0.79 15.32
N LYS A 52 2.39 1.64 14.37
CA LYS A 52 1.00 1.88 13.98
C LYS A 52 0.83 1.65 12.47
N PRO A 53 -0.39 1.35 11.98
CA PRO A 53 -0.65 1.33 10.55
C PRO A 53 -0.40 2.72 9.94
N ALA A 54 0.30 2.79 8.80
CA ALA A 54 0.36 3.99 7.96
C ALA A 54 -0.86 4.11 7.06
N PHE A 55 -1.43 2.96 6.68
CA PHE A 55 -2.70 2.81 5.98
C PHE A 55 -3.24 1.39 6.26
N PRO A 56 -4.54 1.13 6.03
CA PRO A 56 -5.09 -0.21 6.22
C PRO A 56 -4.46 -1.21 5.27
N ILE A 57 -4.15 -2.43 5.74
CA ILE A 57 -3.68 -3.50 4.86
C ILE A 57 -4.61 -3.67 3.65
N ASN A 58 -4.02 -3.70 2.45
CA ASN A 58 -4.76 -4.00 1.23
C ASN A 58 -4.60 -5.49 0.90
N LEU A 59 -5.71 -6.12 0.54
CA LEU A 59 -5.83 -7.54 0.19
C LEU A 59 -6.56 -7.65 -1.16
N SER A 60 -5.89 -7.23 -2.22
CA SER A 60 -6.50 -7.10 -3.55
C SER A 60 -6.33 -8.40 -4.36
N ILE A 61 -7.44 -9.04 -4.72
CA ILE A 61 -7.46 -10.33 -5.43
C ILE A 61 -7.55 -10.11 -6.95
N ASN A 62 -6.80 -10.90 -7.72
CA ASN A 62 -6.87 -10.98 -9.19
C ASN A 62 -6.81 -9.61 -9.88
N GLU A 63 -7.87 -9.21 -10.57
CA GLU A 63 -7.98 -7.97 -11.35
C GLU A 63 -8.07 -6.70 -10.49
N VAL A 64 -8.43 -6.82 -9.21
CA VAL A 64 -8.40 -5.69 -8.29
C VAL A 64 -6.93 -5.32 -8.08
N ALA A 65 -6.49 -4.15 -8.54
CA ALA A 65 -5.08 -3.78 -8.55
C ALA A 65 -4.54 -3.42 -7.15
N ALA A 66 -5.24 -2.54 -6.44
CA ALA A 66 -4.88 -2.01 -5.11
C ALA A 66 -6.16 -1.56 -4.38
N HIS A 67 -6.01 -0.96 -3.19
CA HIS A 67 -7.08 -0.27 -2.45
C HIS A 67 -8.29 -1.11 -2.07
N TYR A 68 -8.10 -2.40 -1.81
CA TYR A 68 -9.14 -3.23 -1.23
C TYR A 68 -8.75 -3.59 0.21
N THR A 69 -9.41 -3.02 1.21
CA THR A 69 -9.41 -3.57 2.57
C THR A 69 -10.79 -4.14 2.87
N PRO A 70 -10.89 -5.28 3.57
CA PRO A 70 -12.20 -5.82 3.94
C PRO A 70 -12.98 -4.85 4.84
N ALA A 71 -14.29 -4.80 4.65
CA ALA A 71 -15.23 -4.16 5.58
C ALA A 71 -15.45 -5.03 6.83
N TYR A 72 -16.12 -4.48 7.85
CA TYR A 72 -16.37 -5.20 9.12
C TYR A 72 -17.22 -6.48 8.96
N ASN A 73 -18.00 -6.56 7.89
CA ASN A 73 -18.89 -7.68 7.55
C ASN A 73 -18.50 -8.34 6.22
N ASP A 74 -17.25 -8.20 5.80
CA ASP A 74 -16.76 -8.80 4.58
C ASP A 74 -16.57 -10.31 4.75
N GLU A 75 -17.20 -11.09 3.88
CA GLU A 75 -17.15 -12.55 3.87
C GLU A 75 -16.18 -13.10 2.81
N THR A 76 -15.46 -12.22 2.10
CA THR A 76 -14.52 -12.62 1.04
C THR A 76 -13.40 -13.48 1.61
N LEU A 77 -13.14 -14.60 0.94
CA LEU A 77 -12.06 -15.53 1.28
C LEU A 77 -10.85 -15.33 0.36
N ALA A 78 -9.65 -15.48 0.90
CA ALA A 78 -8.41 -15.41 0.14
C ALA A 78 -8.35 -16.52 -0.91
N HIS A 79 -8.12 -16.15 -2.17
CA HIS A 79 -7.97 -17.05 -3.32
C HIS A 79 -7.20 -16.35 -4.46
N GLY A 80 -6.83 -17.08 -5.50
CA GLY A 80 -6.25 -16.51 -6.72
C GLY A 80 -4.91 -15.81 -6.50
N LEU A 81 -4.67 -14.78 -7.32
CA LEU A 81 -3.53 -13.89 -7.18
C LEU A 81 -3.84 -12.79 -6.15
N LEU A 82 -3.45 -13.02 -4.90
CA LEU A 82 -3.64 -12.06 -3.82
C LEU A 82 -2.44 -11.11 -3.73
N LYS A 83 -2.70 -9.82 -3.87
CA LYS A 83 -1.73 -8.75 -3.62
C LYS A 83 -1.95 -8.24 -2.20
N VAL A 84 -0.88 -8.28 -1.41
CA VAL A 84 -0.86 -7.96 0.01
C VAL A 84 -0.01 -6.72 0.17
N ASP A 85 -0.62 -5.62 0.55
CA ASP A 85 0.05 -4.35 0.77
C ASP A 85 -0.06 -3.92 2.22
N ILE A 86 1.08 -3.67 2.86
CA ILE A 86 1.16 -3.38 4.29
C ILE A 86 1.94 -2.08 4.45
N GLY A 87 1.26 -1.07 4.97
CA GLY A 87 1.85 0.20 5.36
C GLY A 87 1.89 0.35 6.87
N ILE A 88 3.07 0.61 7.42
CA ILE A 88 3.25 0.89 8.85
C ILE A 88 4.05 2.16 9.05
N GLN A 89 3.92 2.74 10.24
CA GLN A 89 4.70 3.88 10.66
C GLN A 89 5.22 3.75 12.08
N VAL A 90 6.40 4.33 12.31
CA VAL A 90 6.98 4.61 13.62
C VAL A 90 7.23 6.11 13.70
N ASP A 91 6.51 6.81 14.58
CA ASP A 91 6.59 8.26 14.77
C ASP A 91 6.50 9.08 13.45
N GLY A 92 5.69 8.57 12.51
CA GLY A 92 5.45 9.16 11.20
C GLY A 92 6.42 8.70 10.11
N ALA A 93 7.48 7.96 10.43
CA ALA A 93 8.36 7.33 9.45
C ALA A 93 7.67 6.11 8.83
N ILE A 94 7.39 6.17 7.54
CA ILE A 94 6.55 5.18 6.84
C ILE A 94 7.42 4.10 6.18
N ALA A 95 7.05 2.84 6.41
CA ALA A 95 7.48 1.71 5.59
C ALA A 95 6.27 1.15 4.83
N ASP A 96 6.36 1.24 3.51
CA ASP A 96 5.37 0.76 2.56
C ASP A 96 6.00 -0.36 1.72
N CYS A 97 5.41 -1.56 1.78
CA CYS A 97 5.87 -2.65 0.95
C CYS A 97 4.79 -3.70 0.71
N ALA A 98 4.58 -3.99 -0.56
CA ALA A 98 3.69 -5.04 -1.02
C ALA A 98 4.40 -6.35 -1.38
N PHE A 99 3.61 -7.41 -1.50
CA PHE A 99 3.99 -8.64 -2.18
C PHE A 99 2.75 -9.37 -2.71
N SER A 100 2.96 -10.23 -3.69
CA SER A 100 1.89 -11.05 -4.26
C SER A 100 2.08 -12.53 -3.91
N VAL A 101 0.97 -13.22 -3.68
CA VAL A 101 0.89 -14.67 -3.41
C VAL A 101 -0.09 -15.28 -4.40
N ASP A 102 0.31 -16.39 -5.01
CA ASP A 102 -0.57 -17.22 -5.84
C ASP A 102 -1.15 -18.35 -4.97
N LEU A 103 -2.46 -18.30 -4.73
CA LEU A 103 -3.18 -19.25 -3.87
C LEU A 103 -3.83 -20.39 -4.67
N ASP A 104 -3.80 -20.30 -6.00
CA ASP A 104 -4.44 -21.27 -6.91
C ASP A 104 -3.42 -22.10 -7.71
N ASP A 105 -2.13 -21.95 -7.42
CA ASP A 105 -1.01 -22.64 -8.11
C ASP A 105 -0.96 -22.41 -9.63
N ASN A 106 -1.41 -21.25 -10.10
CA ASN A 106 -1.49 -20.91 -11.52
C ASN A 106 -0.11 -20.52 -12.10
N PRO A 107 0.39 -21.23 -13.14
CA PRO A 107 1.69 -20.92 -13.76
C PRO A 107 1.82 -19.48 -14.29
N VAL A 108 0.72 -18.87 -14.76
CA VAL A 108 0.71 -17.48 -15.24
C VAL A 108 0.92 -16.52 -14.07
N ASN A 109 0.25 -16.75 -12.93
CA ASN A 109 0.42 -15.95 -11.72
C ASN A 109 1.87 -15.98 -11.24
N LYS A 110 2.50 -17.17 -11.20
CA LYS A 110 3.92 -17.30 -10.81
C LYS A 110 4.85 -16.47 -11.69
N ARG A 111 4.66 -16.52 -13.01
CA ARG A 111 5.43 -15.72 -13.97
C ARG A 111 5.17 -14.22 -13.82
N LEU A 112 3.92 -13.83 -13.55
CA LEU A 112 3.56 -12.42 -13.34
C LEU A 112 4.21 -11.86 -12.05
N ILE A 113 4.19 -12.64 -10.97
CA ILE A 113 4.89 -12.30 -9.72
C ILE A 113 6.40 -12.17 -9.95
N GLU A 114 6.99 -13.07 -10.74
CA GLU A 114 8.40 -13.00 -11.11
C GLU A 114 8.73 -11.74 -11.92
N ALA A 115 7.86 -11.36 -12.88
CA ALA A 115 8.03 -10.13 -13.65
C ALA A 115 8.04 -8.87 -12.76
N SER A 116 7.06 -8.72 -11.85
CA SER A 116 7.06 -7.61 -10.89
C SER A 116 8.28 -7.64 -9.96
N ARG A 117 8.77 -8.83 -9.56
CA ARG A 117 9.97 -8.95 -8.72
C ARG A 117 11.24 -8.52 -9.46
N ASN A 118 11.41 -8.95 -10.71
CA ASN A 118 12.55 -8.57 -11.55
C ASN A 118 12.54 -7.07 -11.84
N ALA A 119 11.36 -6.53 -12.14
CA ALA A 119 11.15 -5.10 -12.33
C ALA A 119 11.50 -4.29 -11.07
N LEU A 120 11.08 -4.74 -9.88
CA LEU A 120 11.41 -4.06 -8.62
C LEU A 120 12.93 -4.07 -8.38
N LYS A 121 13.59 -5.20 -8.64
CA LYS A 121 15.05 -5.28 -8.53
C LYS A 121 15.73 -4.28 -9.48
N ALA A 122 15.34 -4.25 -10.75
CA ALA A 122 15.91 -3.33 -11.73
C ALA A 122 15.65 -1.85 -11.38
N ALA A 123 14.47 -1.56 -10.83
CA ALA A 123 14.11 -0.24 -10.35
C ALA A 123 15.01 0.21 -9.19
N ILE A 124 15.22 -0.65 -8.19
CA ILE A 124 16.11 -0.38 -7.05
C ILE A 124 17.55 -0.18 -7.52
N ASP A 125 18.04 -1.00 -8.45
CA ASP A 125 19.38 -0.88 -9.01
C ASP A 125 19.57 0.43 -9.82
N THR A 126 18.48 1.00 -10.36
CA THR A 126 18.47 2.25 -11.13
C THR A 126 18.23 3.49 -10.28
N ALA A 127 17.48 3.36 -9.18
CA ALA A 127 17.07 4.47 -8.33
C ALA A 127 18.27 5.06 -7.58
N ASN A 128 18.50 6.36 -7.77
CA ASN A 128 19.52 7.10 -7.04
C ASN A 128 19.18 8.60 -7.06
N PHE A 129 19.74 9.36 -6.12
CA PHE A 129 19.61 10.81 -6.08
C PHE A 129 20.01 11.44 -7.43
N GLY A 130 19.16 12.30 -7.97
CA GLY A 130 19.39 13.01 -9.21
C GLY A 130 19.13 12.20 -10.49
N VAL A 131 18.79 10.91 -10.39
CA VAL A 131 18.33 10.11 -11.53
C VAL A 131 16.92 10.56 -11.92
N GLU A 132 16.67 10.70 -13.22
CA GLU A 132 15.32 11.01 -13.73
C GLU A 132 14.38 9.84 -13.43
N LEU A 133 13.21 10.11 -12.86
CA LEU A 133 12.23 9.09 -12.46
C LEU A 133 11.77 8.22 -13.63
N ARG A 134 11.69 8.80 -14.85
CA ARG A 134 11.42 8.05 -16.08
C ARG A 134 12.42 6.92 -16.36
N LYS A 135 13.68 7.02 -15.90
CA LYS A 135 14.69 5.96 -16.10
C LYS A 135 14.40 4.75 -15.21
N VAL A 136 13.93 5.00 -14.00
CA VAL A 136 13.43 3.95 -13.09
C VAL A 136 12.20 3.28 -13.73
N GLY A 137 11.25 4.08 -14.23
CA GLY A 137 10.08 3.55 -14.92
C GLY A 137 10.41 2.78 -16.20
N LYS A 138 11.41 3.22 -16.96
CA LYS A 138 11.93 2.46 -18.11
C LYS A 138 12.46 1.09 -17.68
N ALA A 139 13.27 1.02 -16.62
CA ALA A 139 13.80 -0.24 -16.11
C ALA A 139 12.69 -1.21 -15.67
N ILE A 140 11.63 -0.68 -15.04
CA ILE A 140 10.43 -1.45 -14.69
C ILE A 140 9.73 -2.00 -15.94
N ASN A 141 9.42 -1.13 -16.90
CA ASN A 141 8.76 -1.51 -18.13
C ASN A 141 9.54 -2.58 -18.91
N ASP A 142 10.86 -2.42 -19.02
CA ASP A 142 11.70 -3.34 -19.79
C ASP A 142 11.66 -4.76 -19.19
N GLU A 143 11.72 -4.92 -17.87
CA GLU A 143 11.62 -6.23 -17.22
C GLU A 143 10.21 -6.84 -17.31
N ILE A 144 9.15 -6.03 -17.18
CA ILE A 144 7.76 -6.51 -17.30
C ILE A 144 7.48 -6.99 -18.73
N THR A 145 7.83 -6.17 -19.72
CA THR A 145 7.57 -6.46 -21.15
C THR A 145 8.42 -7.61 -21.68
N LYS A 146 9.68 -7.74 -21.22
CA LYS A 146 10.56 -8.88 -21.53
C LYS A 146 9.95 -10.23 -21.14
N MET A 147 9.12 -10.26 -20.09
CA MET A 147 8.42 -11.48 -19.67
C MET A 147 7.08 -11.70 -20.38
N GLY A 148 6.69 -10.79 -21.30
CA GLY A 148 5.46 -10.87 -22.09
C GLY A 148 4.23 -10.28 -21.40
N PHE A 149 4.41 -9.44 -20.38
CA PHE A 149 3.33 -8.77 -19.64
C PHE A 149 3.31 -7.27 -19.92
N THR A 150 2.26 -6.60 -19.46
CA THR A 150 2.06 -5.15 -19.63
C THR A 150 2.23 -4.44 -18.29
N PRO A 151 3.01 -3.35 -18.18
CA PRO A 151 3.02 -2.52 -16.98
C PRO A 151 1.72 -1.72 -16.86
N ILE A 152 1.24 -1.49 -15.64
CA ILE A 152 0.15 -0.54 -15.40
C ILE A 152 0.71 0.88 -15.41
N THR A 153 0.16 1.77 -16.24
CA THR A 153 0.72 3.11 -16.48
C THR A 153 0.12 4.21 -15.62
N ASN A 154 -1.08 4.02 -15.07
CA ASN A 154 -1.78 5.00 -14.24
C ASN A 154 -1.88 4.60 -12.76
N LEU A 155 -1.01 3.69 -12.32
CA LEU A 155 -0.76 3.36 -10.91
C LEU A 155 0.75 3.21 -10.75
N CYS A 156 1.34 3.95 -9.81
CA CYS A 156 2.77 4.23 -9.76
C CYS A 156 3.26 4.24 -8.31
N GLY A 157 4.57 4.07 -8.14
CA GLY A 157 5.24 4.37 -6.88
C GLY A 157 5.19 5.84 -6.52
N HIS A 158 5.61 6.14 -5.30
CA HIS A 158 5.49 7.48 -4.75
C HIS A 158 6.59 7.81 -3.76
N GLN A 159 6.87 9.10 -3.65
CA GLN A 159 7.63 9.64 -2.53
C GLN A 159 6.84 9.47 -1.23
N VAL A 160 7.53 9.12 -0.15
CA VAL A 160 7.01 9.12 1.22
C VAL A 160 7.74 10.19 2.04
N ASP A 161 7.01 10.79 2.99
CA ASP A 161 7.56 11.74 3.97
C ASP A 161 6.87 11.53 5.32
N ARG A 162 7.34 12.23 6.36
CA ARG A 162 6.85 12.05 7.73
C ARG A 162 5.34 12.31 7.79
N PHE A 163 4.56 11.29 8.18
CA PHE A 163 3.08 11.29 8.19
C PHE A 163 2.40 11.50 6.82
N ILE A 164 3.14 11.41 5.72
CA ILE A 164 2.63 11.64 4.36
C ILE A 164 3.00 10.44 3.49
N VAL A 165 2.01 9.55 3.25
CA VAL A 165 2.19 8.39 2.36
C VAL A 165 2.52 8.85 0.94
N HIS A 166 1.73 9.77 0.37
CA HIS A 166 1.96 10.28 -0.98
C HIS A 166 2.50 11.72 -0.91
N ALA A 167 3.83 11.88 -0.96
CA ALA A 167 4.52 13.14 -0.65
C ALA A 167 4.89 14.02 -1.86
N GLY A 168 4.52 13.63 -3.08
CA GLY A 168 4.63 14.50 -4.26
C GLY A 168 5.14 13.79 -5.50
N GLN A 169 6.40 13.38 -5.51
CA GLN A 169 6.99 12.71 -6.69
C GLN A 169 6.39 11.32 -6.91
N THR A 170 6.24 10.93 -8.17
CA THR A 170 5.76 9.60 -8.55
C THR A 170 6.88 8.81 -9.21
N VAL A 171 6.97 7.51 -8.91
CA VAL A 171 7.90 6.57 -9.55
C VAL A 171 7.10 5.79 -10.59
N PRO A 172 7.15 6.17 -11.89
CA PRO A 172 6.31 5.54 -12.89
C PRO A 172 6.73 4.10 -13.16
N ASN A 173 5.81 3.30 -13.71
CA ASN A 173 6.07 1.92 -14.17
C ASN A 173 6.49 1.86 -15.66
N TYR A 174 6.75 3.01 -16.28
CA TYR A 174 7.17 3.15 -17.68
C TYR A 174 7.94 4.47 -17.89
N ASP A 175 8.56 4.64 -19.06
CA ASP A 175 9.13 5.92 -19.46
C ASP A 175 7.99 6.90 -19.82
N ASN A 176 7.60 7.74 -18.86
CA ASN A 176 6.57 8.76 -19.03
C ASN A 176 7.09 10.04 -19.71
N HIS A 177 8.35 10.05 -20.14
CA HIS A 177 9.05 11.18 -20.75
C HIS A 177 9.20 12.44 -19.88
N ASP A 178 8.88 12.36 -18.59
CA ASP A 178 9.14 13.42 -17.63
C ASP A 178 10.65 13.53 -17.34
N THR A 179 11.12 14.73 -17.06
CA THR A 179 12.52 15.04 -16.68
C THR A 179 12.70 15.26 -15.19
N GLU A 180 11.64 15.07 -14.39
CA GLU A 180 11.71 15.13 -12.94
C GLU A 180 12.75 14.15 -12.37
N LYS A 181 13.61 14.67 -11.49
CA LYS A 181 14.69 13.92 -10.86
C LYS A 181 14.31 13.48 -9.45
N MET A 182 14.69 12.26 -9.11
CA MET A 182 14.54 11.72 -7.76
C MET A 182 15.30 12.59 -6.76
N LEU A 183 14.55 13.12 -5.79
CA LEU A 183 15.07 13.90 -4.67
C LEU A 183 15.68 12.99 -3.61
N GLN A 184 16.42 13.58 -2.68
CA GLN A 184 16.89 12.87 -1.49
C GLN A 184 15.73 12.75 -0.50
N SER A 185 14.95 11.68 -0.63
CA SER A 185 13.74 11.38 0.15
C SER A 185 13.54 9.86 0.26
N GLY A 186 12.50 9.44 0.99
CA GLY A 186 12.01 8.07 0.95
C GLY A 186 11.09 7.86 -0.25
N TYR A 187 11.09 6.65 -0.80
CA TYR A 187 10.23 6.26 -1.92
C TYR A 187 9.71 4.83 -1.73
N ALA A 188 8.42 4.65 -1.99
CA ALA A 188 7.83 3.36 -2.31
C ALA A 188 7.97 3.13 -3.82
N ILE A 189 8.57 2.01 -4.21
CA ILE A 189 8.69 1.60 -5.61
C ILE A 189 7.84 0.34 -5.79
N GLU A 190 6.76 0.45 -6.58
CA GLU A 190 5.70 -0.56 -6.68
C GLU A 190 5.39 -0.96 -8.14
N PRO A 191 6.14 -1.93 -8.70
CA PRO A 191 5.87 -2.43 -10.04
C PRO A 191 4.58 -3.23 -10.16
N PHE A 192 3.62 -2.68 -10.91
CA PHE A 192 2.39 -3.39 -11.29
C PHE A 192 2.50 -3.97 -12.70
N ALA A 193 2.56 -5.29 -12.80
CA ALA A 193 2.43 -6.03 -14.05
C ALA A 193 1.01 -6.59 -14.20
N THR A 194 0.51 -6.66 -15.43
CA THR A 194 -0.79 -7.27 -15.75
C THR A 194 -0.75 -8.07 -17.04
N THR A 195 -1.65 -9.04 -17.15
CA THR A 195 -1.98 -9.72 -18.42
C THR A 195 -2.97 -8.92 -19.27
N GLY A 196 -3.53 -7.83 -18.73
CA GLY A 196 -4.48 -6.94 -19.39
C GLY A 196 -3.83 -5.78 -20.14
N ARG A 197 -4.59 -4.69 -20.28
CA ARG A 197 -4.22 -3.52 -21.09
C ARG A 197 -3.25 -2.54 -20.43
N GLY A 198 -2.91 -2.72 -19.15
CA GLY A 198 -1.99 -1.83 -18.44
C GLY A 198 -2.62 -0.53 -17.93
N ALA A 199 -3.91 -0.54 -17.61
CA ALA A 199 -4.59 0.60 -16.98
C ALA A 199 -5.60 0.13 -15.93
N VAL A 200 -5.75 0.92 -14.87
CA VAL A 200 -6.75 0.73 -13.81
C VAL A 200 -7.85 1.79 -13.89
N TYR A 201 -9.02 1.47 -13.35
CA TYR A 201 -10.14 2.40 -13.21
C TYR A 201 -10.68 2.27 -11.79
N GLU A 202 -11.29 3.33 -11.28
CA GLU A 202 -11.96 3.27 -9.97
C GLU A 202 -13.13 2.27 -10.03
N GLY A 203 -13.16 1.36 -9.06
CA GLY A 203 -14.19 0.33 -8.92
C GLY A 203 -15.20 0.67 -7.82
N GLY A 204 -15.69 -0.37 -7.15
CA GLY A 204 -16.55 -0.22 -5.97
C GLY A 204 -15.82 0.36 -4.74
N SER A 205 -16.51 0.38 -3.59
CA SER A 205 -15.96 0.92 -2.34
C SER A 205 -14.65 0.24 -1.93
N SER A 206 -13.62 1.04 -1.66
CA SER A 206 -12.32 0.59 -1.14
C SER A 206 -12.34 0.26 0.36
N ASN A 207 -13.30 0.80 1.11
CA ASN A 207 -13.34 0.87 2.57
C ASN A 207 -12.18 1.66 3.21
N ILE A 208 -11.40 2.38 2.40
CA ILE A 208 -10.26 3.21 2.83
C ILE A 208 -10.63 4.69 2.67
N PHE A 209 -10.41 5.47 3.71
CA PHE A 209 -10.70 6.90 3.76
C PHE A 209 -9.48 7.65 4.28
N ARG A 210 -9.42 8.96 4.03
CA ARG A 210 -8.38 9.85 4.57
C ARG A 210 -9.01 11.19 4.94
N PHE A 211 -8.59 11.76 6.06
CA PHE A 211 -8.96 13.12 6.42
C PHE A 211 -8.19 14.13 5.55
N LEU A 212 -8.91 15.05 4.92
CA LEU A 212 -8.34 16.12 4.10
C LEU A 212 -8.44 17.48 4.79
N GLU A 213 -9.67 17.83 5.20
CA GLU A 213 -9.96 19.12 5.81
C GLU A 213 -11.17 19.03 6.75
N LYS A 214 -11.18 19.86 7.80
CA LYS A 214 -12.29 19.92 8.75
C LYS A 214 -13.37 20.84 8.20
N LYS A 215 -14.56 20.29 7.93
CA LYS A 215 -15.76 21.05 7.57
C LYS A 215 -16.75 21.14 8.75
N PRO A 216 -17.64 22.14 8.78
CA PRO A 216 -18.69 22.20 9.80
C PRO A 216 -19.62 20.98 9.72
N VAL A 217 -19.67 20.18 10.79
CA VAL A 217 -20.54 19.00 10.91
C VAL A 217 -21.65 19.27 11.93
N ARG A 218 -22.91 19.14 11.52
CA ARG A 218 -24.09 19.42 12.38
C ARG A 218 -24.39 18.28 13.35
N ASP A 219 -24.38 17.04 12.86
CA ASP A 219 -24.65 15.85 13.67
C ASP A 219 -23.58 15.67 14.75
N SER A 220 -23.99 15.41 15.99
CA SER A 220 -23.08 15.32 17.12
C SER A 220 -22.20 14.08 17.09
N LYS A 221 -22.71 12.95 16.59
CA LYS A 221 -21.97 11.69 16.49
C LYS A 221 -20.98 11.75 15.33
N ALA A 222 -21.40 12.31 14.20
CA ALA A 222 -20.50 12.55 13.07
C ALA A 222 -19.32 13.44 13.48
N ARG A 223 -19.56 14.45 14.33
CA ARG A 223 -18.50 15.28 14.91
C ARG A 223 -17.57 14.50 15.83
N GLU A 224 -18.11 13.63 16.69
CA GLU A 224 -17.33 12.75 17.56
C GLU A 224 -16.42 11.81 16.75
N VAL A 225 -16.96 11.19 15.70
CA VAL A 225 -16.18 10.32 14.78
C VAL A 225 -15.10 11.13 14.07
N LEU A 226 -15.42 12.34 13.58
CA LEU A 226 -14.46 13.21 12.92
C LEU A 226 -13.32 13.65 13.86
N ASP A 227 -13.64 14.04 15.09
CA ASP A 227 -12.64 14.44 16.08
C ASP A 227 -11.73 13.25 16.45
N PHE A 228 -12.28 12.03 16.55
CA PHE A 228 -11.49 10.81 16.71
C PHE A 228 -10.56 10.57 15.52
N ILE A 229 -11.06 10.62 14.28
CA ILE A 229 -10.25 10.45 13.05
C ILE A 229 -9.07 11.41 13.04
N ILE A 230 -9.31 12.69 13.33
CA ILE A 230 -8.27 13.72 13.36
C ILE A 230 -7.22 13.39 14.44
N SER A 231 -7.66 12.95 15.62
CA SER A 231 -6.74 12.65 16.73
C SER A 231 -5.94 11.36 16.54
N GLU A 232 -6.55 10.32 15.97
CA GLU A 232 -5.95 8.99 15.90
C GLU A 232 -5.13 8.80 14.62
N TYR A 233 -5.66 9.26 13.49
CA TYR A 233 -5.09 9.00 12.17
C TYR A 233 -4.43 10.24 11.55
N SER A 234 -4.69 11.44 12.08
CA SER A 234 -4.20 12.70 11.50
C SER A 234 -4.55 12.78 10.02
N THR A 235 -3.55 12.75 9.12
CA THR A 235 -3.68 12.76 7.66
C THR A 235 -3.46 11.39 7.02
N LEU A 236 -3.22 10.34 7.81
CA LEU A 236 -2.99 8.99 7.29
C LEU A 236 -4.33 8.33 6.90
N PRO A 237 -4.33 7.46 5.86
CA PRO A 237 -5.50 6.66 5.53
C PRO A 237 -5.93 5.73 6.67
N PHE A 238 -7.24 5.48 6.77
CA PHE A 238 -7.85 4.60 7.75
C PHE A 238 -8.99 3.77 7.15
N ALA A 239 -9.32 2.63 7.78
CA ALA A 239 -10.38 1.74 7.31
C ALA A 239 -11.72 2.02 7.98
N SER A 240 -12.81 1.80 7.25
CA SER A 240 -14.16 1.82 7.83
C SER A 240 -14.32 0.80 8.95
N ARG A 241 -13.70 -0.39 8.85
CA ARG A 241 -13.75 -1.43 9.90
C ARG A 241 -13.11 -0.98 11.23
N TRP A 242 -12.12 -0.09 11.20
CA TRP A 242 -11.54 0.46 12.43
C TRP A 242 -12.52 1.37 13.15
N LEU A 243 -13.28 2.18 12.40
CA LEU A 243 -14.33 3.01 12.97
C LEU A 243 -15.47 2.15 13.55
N VAL A 244 -15.84 1.06 12.87
CA VAL A 244 -16.84 0.12 13.40
C VAL A 244 -16.36 -0.55 14.68
N LYS A 245 -15.08 -0.94 14.77
CA LYS A 245 -14.49 -1.50 16.00
C LYS A 245 -14.58 -0.52 17.17
N LYS A 246 -14.46 0.79 16.92
CA LYS A 246 -14.49 1.84 17.95
C LYS A 246 -15.91 2.29 18.32
N PHE A 247 -16.79 2.50 17.35
CA PHE A 247 -18.08 3.18 17.51
C PHE A 247 -19.29 2.32 17.13
N GLY A 248 -19.07 1.08 16.67
CA GLY A 248 -20.09 0.21 16.11
C GLY A 248 -20.52 0.62 14.70
N THR A 249 -21.49 -0.09 14.13
CA THR A 249 -21.98 0.13 12.75
C THR A 249 -22.59 1.51 12.51
N ARG A 250 -22.95 2.22 13.57
CA ARG A 250 -23.47 3.59 13.52
C ARG A 250 -22.43 4.60 12.99
N ALA A 251 -21.14 4.26 13.03
CA ALA A 251 -20.08 5.09 12.47
C ALA A 251 -20.15 5.23 10.94
N LEU A 252 -20.81 4.28 10.26
CA LEU A 252 -20.90 4.25 8.80
C LEU A 252 -22.05 5.10 8.24
N VAL A 253 -22.94 5.56 9.11
CA VAL A 253 -24.14 6.36 8.76
C VAL A 253 -24.10 7.75 9.38
N ALA A 254 -23.01 8.09 10.07
CA ALA A 254 -22.78 9.39 10.70
C ALA A 254 -22.10 10.34 9.71
#